data_AF-A0A496E4J8-F1
#
_entry.id   AF-A0A496E4J8-F1
#
_cell.length_a   1.000
_cell.length_b   1.000
_cell.length_c   1.000
_cell.angle_alpha   90.00
_cell.angle_beta   90.00
_cell.angle_gamma   90.00
#
_symmetry.space_group_name_H-M   'P 1'
#
loop_
_entity.id
_entity.type
_entity.pdbx_description
1 polymer ?
#
loop_
_entity_poly.entity_id
_entity_poly.type
_entity_poly.pdbx_seq_one_letter_code
_entity_poly.pdbx_strand_id
1 'polypeptide(L)'
;MLIQTPSMEKCAIALNQNAENSVRFIRFGQELIRRAEHEGMDEGMADEIRSYNSQCASQIKAMHEMRRPFTEILADLQKRFVTLENAIDPRKPGTPAHTCGQYLDSFLRDQMDEAFKQRERLEKNLRQTQRRIEGRQDLSEEEKHTALERAEKRRLLGECDLSLRAIDSELIPEPLSPEGYMALLAFWWENRGKGLPDDELRKTFHPILMYAKAQARKGILVDSPHVSYLAEPKRKKTA
;
A
#
# COMPACT_ATOMS: atom_id res chain seq x y z
N MET A 1 23.77 -14.71 -23.54
CA MET A 1 24.41 -15.23 -22.32
C MET A 1 23.80 -16.59 -21.99
N LEU A 2 24.55 -17.66 -22.16
CA LEU A 2 24.17 -19.00 -21.72
C LEU A 2 24.17 -19.01 -20.19
N ILE A 3 23.04 -19.38 -19.58
CA ILE A 3 22.93 -19.52 -18.13
C ILE A 3 23.75 -20.77 -17.77
N GLN A 4 24.84 -20.61 -17.02
CA GLN A 4 25.44 -21.75 -16.32
C GLN A 4 24.48 -22.14 -15.20
N THR A 5 23.58 -23.08 -15.47
CA THR A 5 22.71 -23.64 -14.44
C THR A 5 23.49 -24.68 -13.66
N PRO A 6 23.72 -24.52 -12.34
CA PRO A 6 24.16 -25.62 -11.51
C PRO A 6 23.08 -26.71 -11.58
N SER A 7 23.51 -27.97 -11.68
CA SER A 7 22.59 -29.11 -11.75
C SER A 7 21.59 -29.05 -10.59
N MET A 8 20.29 -29.19 -10.90
CA MET A 8 19.22 -29.31 -9.91
C MET A 8 19.51 -30.43 -8.89
N GLU A 9 20.28 -31.44 -9.29
CA GLU A 9 20.81 -32.49 -8.43
C GLU A 9 21.66 -31.94 -7.27
N LYS A 10 22.57 -30.98 -7.54
CA LYS A 10 23.39 -30.35 -6.49
C LYS A 10 22.53 -29.54 -5.51
N CYS A 11 21.47 -28.91 -6.02
CA CYS A 11 20.50 -28.19 -5.18
C CYS A 11 19.76 -29.16 -4.25
N ALA A 12 19.31 -30.30 -4.77
CA ALA A 12 18.66 -31.33 -3.98
C ALA A 12 19.58 -31.92 -2.90
N ILE A 13 20.86 -32.18 -3.22
CA ILE A 13 21.85 -32.65 -2.25
C ILE A 13 22.04 -31.62 -1.13
N ALA A 14 22.23 -30.35 -1.46
CA ALA A 14 22.39 -29.27 -0.49
C ALA A 14 21.15 -29.13 0.43
N LEU A 15 19.95 -29.25 -0.14
CA LEU A 15 18.70 -29.18 0.61
C LEU A 15 18.57 -30.34 1.60
N ASN A 16 18.88 -31.56 1.16
CA ASN A 16 18.83 -32.76 2.01
C ASN A 16 19.82 -32.65 3.17
N GLN A 17 21.06 -32.24 2.90
CA GLN A 17 22.08 -32.03 3.94
C GLN A 17 21.65 -30.97 4.97
N ASN A 18 21.03 -29.88 4.51
CA ASN A 18 20.50 -28.84 5.38
C ASN A 18 19.32 -29.36 6.23
N ALA A 19 18.45 -30.21 5.67
CA ALA A 19 17.34 -30.83 6.38
C ALA A 19 17.82 -31.76 7.50
N GLU A 20 18.78 -32.64 7.19
CA GLU A 20 19.39 -33.55 8.17
C GLU A 20 20.06 -32.78 9.33
N ASN A 21 20.86 -31.76 9.00
CA ASN A 21 21.48 -30.91 10.02
C ASN A 21 20.44 -30.20 10.89
N SER A 22 19.36 -29.68 10.30
CA SER A 22 18.29 -29.00 11.04
C SER A 22 17.64 -29.94 12.05
N VAL A 23 17.31 -31.17 11.65
CA VAL A 23 16.73 -32.18 12.56
C VAL A 23 17.67 -32.45 13.75
N ARG A 24 18.98 -32.55 13.52
CA ARG A 24 19.97 -32.78 14.59
C ARG A 24 19.96 -31.64 15.62
N PHE A 25 20.01 -30.39 15.16
CA PHE A 25 20.02 -29.22 16.05
C PHE A 25 18.69 -29.00 16.77
N ILE A 26 17.57 -29.35 16.14
CA ILE A 26 16.25 -29.32 16.78
C ILE A 26 16.21 -30.33 17.94
N ARG A 27 16.61 -31.58 17.70
CA ARG A 27 16.62 -32.62 18.74
C ARG A 27 17.48 -32.23 19.94
N PHE A 28 18.67 -31.71 19.70
CA PHE A 28 19.55 -31.26 20.77
C PHE A 28 18.96 -30.07 21.55
N GLY A 29 18.37 -29.10 20.86
CA GLY A 29 17.68 -27.98 21.50
C GLY A 29 16.48 -28.41 22.34
N GLN A 30 15.69 -29.38 21.85
CA GLN A 30 14.56 -29.95 22.60
C GLN A 30 15.02 -30.65 23.89
N GLU A 31 16.14 -31.37 23.84
CA GLU A 31 16.71 -31.99 25.04
C GLU A 31 17.21 -30.95 26.05
N LEU A 32 17.81 -29.85 25.57
CA LEU A 32 18.17 -28.73 26.45
C LEU A 32 16.93 -28.09 27.10
N ILE A 33 15.86 -27.86 26.32
CA ILE A 33 14.60 -27.32 26.87
C ILE A 33 14.06 -28.26 27.95
N ARG A 34 13.98 -29.56 27.66
CA ARG A 34 13.50 -30.58 28.59
C ARG A 34 14.31 -30.57 29.90
N ARG A 35 15.64 -30.50 29.81
CA ARG A 35 16.51 -30.42 30.99
C ARG A 35 16.30 -29.13 31.78
N ALA A 36 16.24 -27.97 31.14
CA ALA A 36 15.97 -26.70 31.83
C ALA A 36 14.62 -26.70 32.56
N GLU A 37 13.59 -27.34 31.98
CA GLU A 37 12.26 -27.45 32.60
C GLU A 37 12.25 -28.37 33.83
N HIS A 38 13.01 -29.47 33.82
CA HIS A 38 13.03 -30.45 34.92
C HIS A 38 14.08 -30.19 36.00
N GLU A 39 15.29 -29.78 35.60
CA GLU A 39 16.45 -29.59 36.48
C GLU A 39 16.59 -28.12 36.93
N GLY A 40 15.92 -27.19 36.25
CA GLY A 40 16.01 -25.76 36.49
C GLY A 40 17.14 -25.08 35.72
N MET A 41 17.25 -23.77 35.88
CA MET A 41 18.28 -22.95 35.24
C MET A 41 19.42 -22.66 36.23
N ASP A 42 20.60 -23.25 35.98
CA ASP A 42 21.85 -22.91 36.66
C ASP A 42 22.89 -22.37 35.65
N GLU A 43 24.08 -22.01 36.14
CA GLU A 43 25.12 -21.41 35.28
C GLU A 43 25.67 -22.42 34.25
N GLY A 44 25.72 -23.72 34.60
CA GLY A 44 26.12 -24.78 33.67
C GLY A 44 25.14 -24.94 32.52
N MET A 45 23.84 -24.97 32.83
CA MET A 45 22.77 -25.01 31.84
C MET A 45 22.76 -23.74 30.98
N ALA A 46 23.02 -22.58 31.60
CA ALA A 46 23.15 -21.33 30.87
C ALA A 46 24.34 -21.36 29.88
N ASP A 47 25.48 -21.94 30.26
CA ASP A 47 26.63 -22.15 29.38
C ASP A 47 26.34 -23.12 28.23
N GLU A 48 25.66 -24.24 28.51
CA GLU A 48 25.23 -25.19 27.48
C GLU A 48 24.30 -24.54 26.45
N ILE A 49 23.32 -23.75 26.92
CA ILE A 49 22.40 -23.00 26.03
C ILE A 49 23.16 -21.94 25.23
N ARG A 50 24.14 -21.24 25.82
CA ARG A 50 24.99 -20.29 25.09
C ARG A 50 25.80 -20.98 24.00
N SER A 51 26.42 -22.12 24.32
CA SER A 51 27.19 -22.94 23.38
C SER A 51 26.29 -23.45 22.23
N TYR A 52 25.11 -23.98 22.56
CA TYR A 52 24.11 -24.38 21.58
C TYR A 52 23.75 -23.24 20.63
N ASN A 53 23.44 -22.06 21.17
CA ASN A 53 23.09 -20.89 20.37
C ASN A 53 24.24 -20.48 19.44
N SER A 54 25.49 -20.54 19.92
CA SER A 54 26.67 -20.27 19.09
C SER A 54 26.83 -21.29 17.95
N GLN A 55 26.62 -22.58 18.22
CA GLN A 55 26.72 -23.63 17.22
C GLN A 55 25.59 -23.53 16.19
N CYS A 56 24.37 -23.22 16.63
CA CYS A 56 23.24 -22.89 15.74
C CYS A 56 23.59 -21.75 14.80
N ALA A 57 24.17 -20.65 15.32
CA ALA A 57 24.57 -19.51 14.49
C ALA A 57 25.60 -19.91 13.41
N SER A 58 26.63 -20.67 13.80
CA SER A 58 27.63 -21.19 12.86
C SER A 58 27.04 -22.12 11.81
N GLN A 59 26.13 -23.02 12.21
CA GLN A 59 25.47 -23.94 11.29
C GLN A 59 24.57 -23.21 10.29
N ILE A 60 23.81 -22.21 10.76
CA ILE A 60 22.98 -21.36 9.90
C ILE A 60 23.86 -20.68 8.82
N LYS A 61 25.05 -20.18 9.20
CA LYS A 61 26.01 -19.61 8.25
C LYS A 61 26.45 -20.64 7.20
N ALA A 62 26.78 -21.87 7.61
CA ALA A 62 27.15 -22.94 6.67
C ALA A 62 26.00 -23.33 5.72
N MET A 63 24.77 -23.46 6.25
CA MET A 63 23.56 -23.72 5.46
C MET A 63 23.29 -22.60 4.44
N HIS A 64 23.55 -21.34 4.83
CA HIS A 64 23.44 -20.18 3.96
C HIS A 64 24.44 -20.22 2.82
N GLU A 65 25.72 -20.49 3.08
CA GLU A 65 26.71 -20.61 2.01
C GLU A 65 26.40 -21.76 1.05
N MET A 66 25.88 -22.88 1.56
CA MET A 66 25.52 -24.02 0.74
C MET A 66 24.33 -23.72 -0.20
N ARG A 67 23.31 -23.00 0.29
CA ARG A 67 22.16 -22.62 -0.57
C ARG A 67 22.48 -21.46 -1.51
N ARG A 68 23.49 -20.64 -1.20
CA ARG A 68 23.76 -19.34 -1.83
C ARG A 68 23.83 -19.41 -3.37
N PRO A 69 24.63 -20.32 -3.99
CA PRO A 69 24.77 -20.36 -5.45
C PRO A 69 23.46 -20.63 -6.18
N PHE A 70 22.57 -21.42 -5.57
CA PHE A 70 21.26 -21.74 -6.16
C PHE A 70 20.29 -20.56 -5.98
N THR A 71 20.24 -19.99 -4.77
CA THR A 71 19.35 -18.86 -4.49
C THR A 71 19.73 -17.61 -5.25
N GLU A 72 21.02 -17.37 -5.52
CA GLU A 72 21.50 -16.27 -6.36
C GLU A 72 21.00 -16.41 -7.79
N ILE A 73 21.11 -17.60 -8.38
CA ILE A 73 20.64 -17.85 -9.75
C ILE A 73 19.13 -17.76 -9.86
N LEU A 74 18.39 -18.29 -8.89
CA LEU A 74 16.93 -18.16 -8.85
C LEU A 74 16.51 -16.69 -8.69
N ALA A 75 17.17 -15.94 -7.81
CA ALA A 75 16.93 -14.51 -7.66
C ALA A 75 17.25 -13.74 -8.94
N ASP A 76 18.34 -14.07 -9.63
CA ASP A 76 18.70 -13.41 -10.89
C ASP A 76 17.74 -13.78 -12.02
N LEU A 77 17.27 -15.03 -12.09
CA LEU A 77 16.23 -15.43 -13.02
C LEU A 77 14.91 -14.68 -12.74
N GLN A 78 14.50 -14.62 -11.47
CA GLN A 78 13.33 -13.85 -11.04
C GLN A 78 13.48 -12.37 -11.41
N LYS A 79 14.63 -11.75 -11.12
CA LYS A 79 14.92 -10.35 -11.50
C LYS A 79 14.79 -10.13 -13.00
N ARG A 80 15.23 -11.08 -13.83
CA ARG A 80 15.12 -10.96 -15.29
C ARG A 80 13.68 -10.99 -15.76
N PHE A 81 12.85 -11.90 -15.23
CA PHE A 81 11.41 -11.89 -15.50
C PHE A 81 10.77 -10.57 -15.06
N VAL A 82 11.01 -10.17 -13.82
CA VAL A 82 10.52 -8.90 -13.26
C VAL A 82 10.99 -7.70 -14.07
N THR A 83 12.21 -7.73 -14.63
CA THR A 83 12.72 -6.65 -15.50
C THR A 83 11.94 -6.55 -16.80
N LEU A 84 11.63 -7.68 -17.43
CA LEU A 84 10.86 -7.72 -18.67
C LEU A 84 9.41 -7.28 -18.43
N GLU A 85 8.77 -7.78 -17.38
CA GLU A 85 7.42 -7.38 -16.97
C GLU A 85 7.35 -5.88 -16.69
N ASN A 86 8.29 -5.37 -15.90
CA ASN A 86 8.39 -3.96 -15.58
C ASN A 86 8.70 -3.06 -16.78
N ALA A 87 9.23 -3.58 -17.89
CA ALA A 87 9.51 -2.77 -19.06
C ALA A 87 8.22 -2.33 -19.79
N ILE A 88 7.12 -3.07 -19.57
CA ILE A 88 5.83 -2.84 -20.22
C ILE A 88 4.68 -2.59 -19.23
N ASP A 89 4.95 -2.61 -17.92
CA ASP A 89 3.93 -2.39 -16.89
C ASP A 89 3.36 -0.96 -16.97
N PRO A 90 2.05 -0.78 -17.26
CA PRO A 90 1.42 0.55 -17.31
C PRO A 90 1.38 1.26 -15.95
N ARG A 91 1.51 0.53 -14.85
CA ARG A 91 1.52 1.10 -13.50
C ARG A 91 2.91 1.59 -13.07
N LYS A 92 3.95 1.24 -13.81
CA LYS A 92 5.33 1.59 -13.46
C LYS A 92 5.76 2.91 -14.12
N PRO A 93 6.13 3.94 -13.34
CA PRO A 93 6.64 5.19 -13.90
C PRO A 93 7.85 4.98 -14.81
N GLY A 94 7.84 5.65 -15.96
CA GLY A 94 8.93 5.62 -16.94
C GLY A 94 8.81 4.55 -18.03
N THR A 95 7.79 3.68 -18.00
CA THR A 95 7.52 2.76 -19.13
C THR A 95 6.73 3.47 -20.24
N PRO A 96 6.81 2.99 -21.50
CA PRO A 96 5.99 3.52 -22.57
C PRO A 96 4.48 3.42 -22.27
N ALA A 97 4.04 2.31 -21.68
CA ALA A 97 2.63 2.10 -21.34
C ALA A 97 2.14 3.11 -20.28
N HIS A 98 2.96 3.42 -19.27
CA HIS A 98 2.64 4.43 -18.28
C HIS A 98 2.51 5.82 -18.91
N THR A 99 3.46 6.21 -19.77
CA THR A 99 3.42 7.50 -20.47
C THR A 99 2.20 7.61 -21.39
N CYS A 100 1.85 6.54 -22.12
CA CYS A 100 0.60 6.51 -22.90
C CYS A 100 -0.64 6.67 -22.02
N GLY A 101 -0.66 6.03 -20.86
CA GLY A 101 -1.71 6.20 -19.85
C GLY A 101 -1.84 7.66 -19.41
N GLN A 102 -0.74 8.34 -19.12
CA GLN A 102 -0.75 9.76 -18.74
C GLN A 102 -1.33 10.67 -19.83
N TYR A 103 -0.99 10.42 -21.10
CA TYR A 103 -1.59 11.16 -22.22
C TYR A 103 -3.10 10.92 -22.33
N LEU A 104 -3.53 9.66 -22.18
CA LEU A 104 -4.94 9.31 -22.18
C LEU A 104 -5.69 9.97 -21.01
N ASP A 105 -5.14 9.89 -19.79
CA ASP A 105 -5.72 10.51 -18.61
C ASP A 105 -5.87 12.02 -18.78
N SER A 106 -4.86 12.69 -19.33
CA SER A 106 -4.93 14.12 -19.63
C SER A 106 -6.04 14.43 -20.63
N PHE A 107 -6.13 13.67 -21.73
CA PHE A 107 -7.16 13.85 -22.74
C PHE A 107 -8.58 13.61 -22.19
N LEU A 108 -8.76 12.61 -21.32
CA LEU A 108 -10.03 12.34 -20.67
C LEU A 108 -10.40 13.46 -19.69
N ARG A 109 -9.44 14.00 -18.93
CA ARG A 109 -9.65 15.19 -18.08
C ARG A 109 -10.07 16.41 -18.89
N ASP A 110 -9.40 16.68 -20.00
CA ASP A 110 -9.76 17.81 -20.89
C ASP A 110 -11.18 17.68 -21.43
N GLN A 111 -11.62 16.46 -21.77
CA GLN A 111 -12.99 16.20 -22.19
C GLN A 111 -14.00 16.42 -21.06
N MET A 112 -13.68 16.00 -19.83
CA MET A 112 -14.52 16.26 -18.66
C MET A 112 -14.65 17.76 -18.39
N ASP A 113 -13.55 18.50 -18.46
CA ASP A 113 -13.51 19.96 -18.29
C ASP A 113 -14.30 20.68 -19.37
N GLU A 114 -14.20 20.26 -20.63
CA GLU A 114 -15.00 20.84 -21.71
C GLU A 114 -16.48 20.52 -21.53
N ALA A 115 -16.84 19.28 -21.17
CA ALA A 115 -18.22 18.93 -20.86
C ALA A 115 -18.78 19.79 -19.71
N PHE A 116 -17.99 20.06 -18.68
CA PHE A 116 -18.35 20.96 -17.58
C PHE A 116 -18.59 22.40 -18.09
N LYS A 117 -17.68 22.97 -18.88
CA LYS A 117 -17.83 24.30 -19.48
C LYS A 117 -19.06 24.38 -20.39
N GLN A 118 -19.37 23.32 -21.13
CA GLN A 118 -20.56 23.25 -21.99
C GLN A 118 -21.85 23.25 -21.15
N ARG A 119 -21.90 22.53 -20.02
CA ARG A 119 -23.03 22.60 -19.08
C ARG A 119 -23.22 24.03 -18.56
N GLU A 120 -22.15 24.70 -18.14
CA GLU A 120 -22.24 26.10 -17.71
C GLU A 120 -22.73 27.05 -18.82
N ARG A 121 -22.32 26.84 -20.07
CA ARG A 121 -22.79 27.63 -21.22
C ARG A 121 -24.28 27.41 -21.48
N LEU A 122 -24.75 26.17 -21.44
CA LEU A 122 -26.18 25.84 -21.58
C LEU A 122 -27.02 26.53 -20.50
N GLU A 123 -26.55 26.53 -19.27
CA GLU A 123 -27.20 27.21 -18.15
C GLU A 123 -27.20 28.74 -18.32
N LYS A 124 -26.06 29.35 -18.66
CA LYS A 124 -25.94 30.79 -18.93
C LYS A 124 -26.85 31.21 -20.09
N ASN A 125 -26.91 30.43 -21.16
CA ASN A 125 -27.77 30.69 -22.32
C ASN A 125 -29.25 30.63 -21.95
N LEU A 126 -29.67 29.67 -21.12
CA LEU A 126 -31.03 29.62 -20.60
C LEU A 126 -31.35 30.89 -19.81
N ARG A 127 -30.51 31.24 -18.82
CA ARG A 127 -30.71 32.43 -17.98
C ARG A 127 -30.80 33.72 -18.78
N GLN A 128 -29.93 33.90 -19.78
CA GLN A 128 -29.98 35.07 -20.66
C GLN A 128 -31.23 35.09 -21.53
N THR A 129 -31.61 33.94 -22.11
CA THR A 129 -32.82 33.83 -22.92
C THR A 129 -34.06 34.14 -22.09
N GLN A 130 -34.12 33.64 -20.86
CA GLN A 130 -35.22 33.88 -19.94
C GLN A 130 -35.38 35.38 -19.62
N ARG A 131 -34.29 36.05 -19.21
CA ARG A 131 -34.30 37.51 -18.99
C ARG A 131 -34.75 38.29 -20.23
N ARG A 132 -34.33 37.87 -21.42
CA ARG A 132 -34.70 38.53 -22.68
C ARG A 132 -36.18 38.33 -23.03
N ILE A 133 -36.77 37.18 -22.71
CA ILE A 133 -38.19 36.88 -22.98
C ILE A 133 -39.08 37.61 -21.95
N GLU A 134 -38.72 37.56 -20.67
CA GLU A 134 -39.45 38.24 -19.59
C GLU A 134 -39.50 39.76 -19.80
N GLY A 135 -38.42 40.35 -20.32
CA GLY A 135 -38.34 41.78 -20.63
C GLY A 135 -39.11 42.23 -21.88
N ARG A 136 -39.71 41.33 -22.67
CA ARG A 136 -40.48 41.69 -23.87
C ARG A 136 -41.91 42.09 -23.52
N GLN A 137 -42.29 43.31 -23.92
CA GLN A 137 -43.65 43.82 -23.77
C GLN A 137 -44.55 43.52 -24.98
N ASP A 138 -43.94 43.10 -26.09
CA ASP A 138 -44.60 42.79 -27.36
C ASP A 138 -45.18 41.36 -27.45
N LEU A 139 -44.87 40.48 -26.48
CA LEU A 139 -45.32 39.09 -26.46
C LEU A 139 -46.43 38.86 -25.43
N SER A 140 -47.41 38.02 -25.78
CA SER A 140 -48.40 37.51 -24.82
C SER A 140 -47.76 36.55 -23.79
N GLU A 141 -48.46 36.28 -22.69
CA GLU A 141 -47.98 35.34 -21.67
C GLU A 141 -47.87 33.90 -22.21
N GLU A 142 -48.81 33.43 -23.04
CA GLU A 142 -48.67 32.13 -23.73
C GLU A 142 -47.46 32.09 -24.67
N GLU A 143 -47.17 33.17 -25.38
CA GLU A 143 -46.02 33.25 -26.29
C GLU A 143 -44.69 33.22 -25.53
N LYS A 144 -44.61 33.95 -24.41
CA LYS A 144 -43.46 33.90 -23.49
C LYS A 144 -43.27 32.50 -22.92
N HIS A 145 -44.35 31.86 -22.45
CA HIS A 145 -44.30 30.51 -21.91
C HIS A 145 -43.78 29.51 -22.95
N THR A 146 -44.36 29.50 -24.16
CA THR A 146 -43.92 28.63 -25.26
C THR A 146 -42.44 28.88 -25.63
N ALA A 147 -41.98 30.13 -25.61
CA ALA A 147 -40.60 30.48 -25.90
C ALA A 147 -39.62 29.98 -24.81
N LEU A 148 -40.02 30.05 -23.54
CA LEU A 148 -39.26 29.54 -22.40
C LEU A 148 -39.17 28.00 -22.45
N GLU A 149 -40.29 27.31 -22.67
CA GLU A 149 -40.30 25.84 -22.81
C GLU A 149 -39.37 25.37 -23.95
N ARG A 150 -39.37 26.08 -25.09
CA ARG A 150 -38.44 25.79 -26.19
C ARG A 150 -36.98 26.00 -25.77
N ALA A 151 -36.68 27.03 -24.98
CA ALA A 151 -35.33 27.28 -24.48
C ALA A 151 -34.88 26.20 -23.49
N GLU A 152 -35.76 25.79 -22.59
CA GLU A 152 -35.51 24.71 -21.64
C GLU A 152 -35.33 23.36 -22.33
N LYS A 153 -36.17 23.04 -23.33
CA LYS A 153 -36.01 21.83 -24.14
C LYS A 153 -34.66 21.78 -24.84
N ARG A 154 -34.16 22.91 -25.37
CA ARG A 154 -32.81 22.98 -25.95
C ARG A 154 -31.72 22.70 -24.92
N ARG A 155 -31.85 23.23 -23.70
CA ARG A 155 -30.92 22.97 -22.59
C ARG A 155 -30.90 21.49 -22.21
N LEU A 156 -32.09 20.89 -22.01
CA LEU A 156 -32.25 19.49 -21.66
C LEU A 156 -31.68 18.56 -22.73
N LEU A 157 -31.94 18.83 -24.01
CA LEU A 157 -31.35 18.06 -25.11
C LEU A 157 -29.81 18.13 -25.10
N GLY A 158 -29.24 19.30 -24.83
CA GLY A 158 -27.80 19.47 -24.67
C GLY A 158 -27.24 18.71 -23.47
N GLU A 159 -27.94 18.71 -22.33
CA GLU A 159 -27.51 17.94 -21.15
C GLU A 159 -27.57 16.43 -21.36
N CYS A 160 -28.60 15.94 -22.07
CA CYS A 160 -28.70 14.54 -22.46
C CYS A 160 -27.54 14.12 -23.36
N ASP A 161 -27.17 14.93 -24.37
CA ASP A 161 -26.01 14.64 -25.23
C ASP A 161 -24.70 14.60 -24.42
N LEU A 162 -24.50 15.55 -23.50
CA LEU A 162 -23.34 15.55 -22.61
C LEU A 162 -23.34 14.36 -21.64
N SER A 163 -24.52 13.90 -21.19
CA SER A 163 -24.65 12.72 -20.34
C SER A 163 -24.32 11.43 -21.09
N LEU A 164 -24.71 11.32 -22.36
CA LEU A 164 -24.41 10.17 -23.22
C LEU A 164 -22.91 10.02 -23.50
N ARG A 165 -22.16 11.12 -23.44
CA ARG A 165 -20.70 11.16 -23.65
C ARG A 165 -19.92 11.29 -22.35
N ALA A 166 -20.56 11.11 -21.20
CA ALA A 166 -19.90 11.21 -19.91
C ALA A 166 -18.79 10.16 -19.78
N ILE A 167 -17.63 10.60 -19.30
CA ILE A 167 -16.51 9.73 -19.00
C ILE A 167 -16.72 9.16 -17.60
N ASP A 168 -16.50 7.85 -17.44
CA ASP A 168 -16.56 7.20 -16.13
C ASP A 168 -15.47 7.76 -15.21
N SER A 169 -15.84 8.06 -13.97
CA SER A 169 -14.94 8.76 -13.04
C SER A 169 -15.16 8.30 -11.61
N GLU A 170 -14.06 8.25 -10.86
CA GLU A 170 -14.03 7.90 -9.45
C GLU A 170 -13.69 9.13 -8.59
N LEU A 171 -14.30 9.22 -7.41
CA LEU A 171 -13.96 10.25 -6.44
C LEU A 171 -12.71 9.84 -5.67
N ILE A 172 -11.62 10.56 -5.90
CA ILE A 172 -10.35 10.35 -5.20
C ILE A 172 -10.20 11.42 -4.10
N PRO A 173 -10.03 11.04 -2.82
CA PRO A 173 -9.85 12.00 -1.75
C PRO A 173 -8.45 12.65 -1.84
N GLU A 174 -8.41 13.97 -2.00
CA GLU A 174 -7.17 14.75 -2.01
C GLU A 174 -7.11 15.70 -0.80
N PRO A 175 -6.17 15.50 0.14
CA PRO A 175 -5.96 16.42 1.25
C PRO A 175 -5.44 17.79 0.78
N LEU A 176 -6.16 18.85 1.11
CA LEU A 176 -5.76 20.23 0.75
C LEU A 176 -4.78 20.87 1.75
N SER A 177 -4.57 20.24 2.92
CA SER A 177 -3.66 20.67 3.97
C SER A 177 -3.22 19.47 4.84
N PRO A 178 -2.20 19.61 5.70
CA PRO A 178 -1.80 18.59 6.66
C PRO A 178 -2.97 18.07 7.52
N GLU A 179 -3.88 18.95 7.93
CA GLU A 179 -5.07 18.62 8.71
C GLU A 179 -6.04 17.71 7.94
N GLY A 180 -6.05 17.79 6.61
CA GLY A 180 -6.83 16.89 5.75
C GLY A 180 -6.46 15.41 5.94
N TYR A 181 -5.17 15.11 6.12
CA TYR A 181 -4.73 13.75 6.42
C TYR A 181 -5.27 13.24 7.77
N MET A 182 -5.34 14.13 8.77
CA MET A 182 -5.93 13.79 10.06
C MET A 182 -7.44 13.56 9.97
N ALA A 183 -8.15 14.34 9.13
CA ALA A 183 -9.57 14.11 8.87
C ALA A 183 -9.82 12.75 8.21
N LEU A 184 -9.00 12.37 7.21
CA LEU A 184 -9.08 11.04 6.59
C LEU A 184 -8.73 9.92 7.57
N LEU A 185 -7.73 10.11 8.43
CA LEU A 185 -7.37 9.14 9.47
C LEU A 185 -8.51 8.96 10.47
N ALA A 186 -9.14 10.05 10.92
CA ALA A 186 -10.28 10.00 11.82
C ALA A 186 -11.47 9.28 11.19
N PHE A 187 -11.80 9.61 9.93
CA PHE A 187 -12.83 8.90 9.17
C PHE A 187 -12.55 7.40 9.08
N TRP A 188 -11.32 7.01 8.71
CA TRP A 188 -10.93 5.61 8.66
C TRP A 188 -10.97 4.94 10.05
N TRP A 189 -10.52 5.62 11.10
CA TRP A 189 -10.50 5.10 12.46
C TRP A 189 -11.90 4.77 12.96
N GLU A 190 -12.85 5.69 12.74
CA GLU A 190 -14.24 5.52 13.18
C GLU A 190 -14.99 4.41 12.45
N ASN A 191 -14.67 4.17 11.18
CA ASN A 191 -15.39 3.20 10.35
C ASN A 191 -14.71 1.82 10.30
N ARG A 192 -13.39 1.75 10.53
CA ARG A 192 -12.62 0.51 10.43
C ARG A 192 -11.58 0.35 11.52
N GLY A 193 -10.74 1.37 11.73
CA GLY A 193 -9.54 1.26 12.56
C GLY A 193 -9.81 0.76 13.98
N LYS A 194 -10.80 1.34 14.69
CA LYS A 194 -11.10 0.97 16.08
C LYS A 194 -11.59 -0.47 16.29
N GLY A 195 -12.06 -1.12 15.22
CA GLY A 195 -12.54 -2.50 15.26
C GLY A 195 -11.48 -3.56 14.94
N LEU A 196 -10.24 -3.14 14.63
CA LEU A 196 -9.18 -4.06 14.26
C LEU A 196 -8.55 -4.75 15.50
N PRO A 197 -8.07 -6.00 15.37
CA PRO A 197 -7.24 -6.66 16.38
C PRO A 197 -5.94 -5.91 16.67
N ASP A 198 -5.39 -6.07 17.89
CA ASP A 198 -4.17 -5.36 18.33
C ASP A 198 -2.95 -5.64 17.42
N ASP A 199 -2.80 -6.86 16.92
CA ASP A 199 -1.66 -7.20 16.06
C ASP A 199 -1.75 -6.51 14.68
N GLU A 200 -2.95 -6.35 14.14
CA GLU A 200 -3.19 -5.56 12.92
C GLU A 200 -2.98 -4.07 13.17
N LEU A 201 -3.51 -3.55 14.29
CA LEU A 201 -3.27 -2.16 14.69
C LEU A 201 -1.78 -1.86 14.83
N ARG A 202 -1.01 -2.74 15.47
CA ARG A 202 0.44 -2.58 15.61
C ARG A 202 1.17 -2.56 14.28
N LYS A 203 0.71 -3.33 13.29
CA LYS A 203 1.27 -3.32 11.92
C LYS A 203 0.92 -2.01 11.23
N THR A 204 -0.35 -1.60 11.25
CA THR A 204 -0.83 -0.37 10.60
C THR A 204 -0.14 0.88 11.18
N PHE A 205 0.00 0.95 12.50
CA PHE A 205 0.60 2.08 13.20
C PHE A 205 2.10 1.92 13.50
N HIS A 206 2.76 0.92 12.91
CA HIS A 206 4.16 0.61 13.22
C HIS A 206 5.11 1.82 13.12
N PRO A 207 5.07 2.65 12.06
CA PRO A 207 5.95 3.82 11.97
C PRO A 207 5.72 4.83 13.11
N ILE A 208 4.45 5.05 13.50
CA ILE A 208 4.06 5.97 14.56
C ILE A 208 4.54 5.45 15.92
N LEU A 209 4.36 4.14 16.18
CA LEU A 209 4.86 3.49 17.39
C LEU A 209 6.39 3.53 17.48
N MET A 210 7.10 3.29 16.37
CA MET A 210 8.57 3.34 16.34
C MET A 210 9.11 4.74 16.53
N TYR A 211 8.44 5.75 15.98
CA TYR A 211 8.76 7.15 16.25
C TYR A 211 8.59 7.46 17.75
N ALA A 212 7.45 7.12 18.35
CA ALA A 212 7.21 7.33 19.78
C ALA A 212 8.25 6.61 20.66
N LYS A 213 8.61 5.36 20.30
CA LYS A 213 9.68 4.60 20.98
C LYS A 213 11.05 5.29 20.87
N ALA A 214 11.38 5.85 19.71
CA ALA A 214 12.63 6.58 19.51
C ALA A 214 12.69 7.88 20.32
N GLN A 215 11.57 8.59 20.43
CA GLN A 215 11.44 9.80 21.23
C GLN A 215 11.51 9.50 22.75
N ALA A 216 10.93 8.38 23.18
CA ALA A 216 11.01 7.93 24.57
C ALA A 216 12.45 7.66 25.03
N ARG A 217 13.34 7.20 24.14
CA ARG A 217 14.78 7.06 24.45
C ARG A 217 15.46 8.39 24.74
N LYS A 218 14.90 9.50 24.25
CA LYS A 218 15.35 10.88 24.52
C LYS A 218 14.62 11.51 25.72
N GLY A 219 13.78 10.74 26.42
CA GLY A 219 12.96 11.23 27.53
C GLY A 219 11.68 11.94 27.12
N ILE A 220 11.33 11.99 25.83
CA ILE A 220 10.09 12.62 25.35
C ILE A 220 9.00 11.54 25.29
N LEU A 221 8.04 11.62 26.21
CA LEU A 221 6.94 10.67 26.34
C LEU A 221 5.62 11.31 25.92
N VAL A 222 4.72 10.51 25.36
CA VAL A 222 3.34 10.93 25.11
C VAL A 222 2.60 10.93 26.45
N ASP A 223 2.09 12.09 26.85
CA ASP A 223 1.25 12.24 28.04
C ASP A 223 -0.21 11.91 27.68
N SER A 224 -0.64 10.69 28.01
CA SER A 224 -1.99 10.20 27.77
C SER A 224 -2.30 9.03 28.70
N PRO A 225 -3.52 8.95 29.28
CA PRO A 225 -3.93 7.80 30.09
C PRO A 225 -4.03 6.49 29.28
N HIS A 226 -3.94 6.57 27.95
CA HIS A 226 -4.04 5.42 27.05
C HIS A 226 -2.68 4.87 26.60
N VAL A 227 -1.55 5.45 27.05
CA VAL A 227 -0.20 5.05 26.61
C VAL A 227 0.70 4.80 27.82
N SER A 228 1.31 3.62 27.89
CA SER A 228 2.30 3.25 28.91
C SER A 228 3.62 2.80 28.29
N TYR A 229 4.72 3.01 29.03
CA TYR A 229 6.07 2.62 28.61
C TYR A 229 6.63 1.57 29.60
N LEU A 230 6.93 0.37 29.10
CA LEU A 230 7.45 -0.76 29.88
C LEU A 230 8.92 -1.05 29.56
N ALA A 231 9.70 -1.45 30.56
CA ALA A 231 11.11 -1.81 30.39
C ALA A 231 11.27 -3.29 30.01
N GLU A 232 12.03 -3.57 28.93
CA GLU A 232 12.36 -4.93 28.49
C GLU A 232 13.88 -5.19 28.53
N PRO A 233 14.32 -6.38 28.98
CA PRO A 233 15.75 -6.72 29.03
C PRO A 233 16.35 -6.86 27.63
N LYS A 234 17.57 -6.35 27.43
CA LYS A 234 18.31 -6.46 26.16
C LYS A 234 19.09 -7.77 26.13
N ARG A 235 18.77 -8.68 25.20
CA ARG A 235 19.62 -9.83 24.89
C ARG A 235 20.91 -9.34 24.22
N LYS A 236 22.08 -9.76 24.72
CA LYS A 236 23.37 -9.51 24.04
C LYS A 236 23.33 -10.23 22.69
N LYS A 237 23.64 -9.53 21.60
CA LYS A 237 23.84 -10.18 20.30
C LYS A 237 25.12 -11.02 20.39
N THR A 238 25.00 -12.32 20.18
CA THR A 238 26.15 -13.19 19.91
C THR A 238 26.82 -12.68 18.63
N ALA A 239 28.14 -12.46 18.70
CA ALA A 239 28.96 -12.02 17.58
C ALA A 239 29.14 -13.11 16.53
#